data_AF-A0A7S0N261-F1
#
_entry.id   AF-A0A7S0N261-F1
#
_cell.length_a   1.000
_cell.length_b   1.000
_cell.length_c   1.000
_cell.angle_alpha   90.00
_cell.angle_beta   90.00
_cell.angle_gamma   90.00
#
_symmetry.space_group_name_H-M   'P 1'
#
loop_
_entity.id
_entity.type
_entity.pdbx_description
1 polymer ?
#
loop_
_entity_poly.entity_id
_entity_poly.type
_entity_poly.pdbx_seq_one_letter_code
_entity_poly.pdbx_strand_id
1 'polypeptide(L)'
;IEKDSSISWFRYYQERILSHLPERCYMKSQQHLTVSIRAILINWLLAVVDEFQQTNEAMRLPLAHHQTVALFDSYCSNLPAIIQTSELQTIGAACAVLALHPDQGLDAIERACFDKASFYTDGACTGEEILRAARRIAEVLRLRPGSLPADTACVHIDRLLSAMQKNYPASSTHCLSHYLGELALQAEA
;
A
#
# COMPACT_ATOMS: atom_id res chain seq x y z
N ILE A 1 15.87 -0.39 28.77
CA ILE A 1 14.55 -0.99 28.50
C ILE A 1 13.68 -0.64 29.70
N GLU A 2 13.04 0.52 29.66
CA GLU A 2 12.04 0.87 30.66
C GLU A 2 10.87 -0.12 30.56
N LYS A 3 10.48 -0.64 31.72
CA LYS A 3 9.74 -1.89 31.88
C LYS A 3 8.25 -1.65 32.16
N ASP A 4 7.76 -0.42 31.96
CA ASP A 4 6.55 0.06 32.65
C ASP A 4 5.39 0.49 31.73
N SER A 5 5.44 0.11 30.46
CA SER A 5 4.29 0.28 29.54
C SER A 5 4.15 -0.91 28.58
N SER A 6 4.40 -2.12 29.08
CA SER A 6 4.32 -3.35 28.28
C SER A 6 2.86 -3.74 28.06
N ILE A 7 2.22 -3.12 27.06
CA ILE A 7 1.27 -3.91 26.28
C ILE A 7 2.07 -5.10 25.75
N SER A 8 1.68 -6.31 26.16
CA SER A 8 2.25 -7.52 25.57
C SER A 8 2.07 -7.42 24.06
N TRP A 9 3.16 -7.53 23.28
CA TRP A 9 3.09 -7.49 21.81
C TRP A 9 2.02 -8.41 21.25
N PHE A 10 1.78 -9.54 21.93
CA PHE A 10 0.67 -10.45 21.62
C PHE A 10 -0.70 -9.75 21.65
N ARG A 11 -0.99 -9.01 22.71
CA ARG A 11 -2.26 -8.27 22.87
C ARG A 11 -2.37 -7.14 21.86
N TYR A 12 -1.26 -6.42 21.63
CA TYR A 12 -1.18 -5.39 20.60
C TYR A 12 -1.55 -5.93 19.22
N TYR A 13 -0.89 -7.01 18.79
CA TYR A 13 -1.15 -7.62 17.47
C TYR A 13 -2.54 -8.25 17.41
N GLN A 14 -3.03 -8.87 18.49
CA GLN A 14 -4.37 -9.44 18.54
C GLN A 14 -5.46 -8.36 18.35
N GLU A 15 -5.37 -7.24 19.06
CA GLU A 15 -6.32 -6.13 18.92
C GLU A 15 -6.31 -5.55 17.49
N ARG A 16 -5.12 -5.41 16.88
CA ARG A 16 -4.96 -4.94 15.49
C ARG A 16 -5.52 -5.92 14.46
N ILE A 17 -5.25 -7.21 14.60
CA ILE A 17 -5.81 -8.23 13.72
C ILE A 17 -7.34 -8.15 13.74
N LEU A 18 -7.92 -8.03 14.92
CA LEU A 18 -9.37 -7.91 15.10
C LEU A 18 -9.94 -6.61 14.52
N SER A 19 -9.22 -5.48 14.63
CA SER A 19 -9.69 -4.20 14.07
C SER A 19 -9.64 -4.16 12.54
N HIS A 20 -8.68 -4.84 11.91
CA HIS A 20 -8.49 -4.84 10.45
C HIS A 20 -9.17 -6.02 9.72
N LEU A 21 -9.77 -6.96 10.47
CA LEU A 21 -10.52 -8.10 9.92
C LEU A 21 -11.69 -7.71 8.99
N PRO A 22 -12.48 -6.66 9.26
CA PRO A 22 -13.53 -6.19 8.35
C PRO A 22 -12.98 -5.70 7.00
N GLU A 23 -11.83 -5.03 7.00
CA GLU A 23 -11.09 -4.60 5.79
C GLU A 23 -10.49 -5.78 5.00
N ARG A 24 -10.56 -7.02 5.51
CA ARG A 24 -10.12 -8.21 4.77
C ARG A 24 -11.26 -9.00 4.14
N CYS A 25 -12.50 -8.67 4.51
CA CYS A 25 -13.69 -9.35 3.99
C CYS A 25 -14.35 -8.62 2.81
N TYR A 26 -13.82 -7.49 2.34
CA TYR A 26 -14.42 -6.69 1.26
C TYR A 26 -14.60 -7.46 -0.04
N MET A 27 -13.82 -8.52 -0.29
CA MET A 27 -13.98 -9.36 -1.48
C MET A 27 -15.34 -10.06 -1.52
N LYS A 28 -15.99 -10.26 -0.37
CA LYS A 28 -17.36 -10.80 -0.32
C LYS A 28 -18.38 -9.82 -0.89
N SER A 29 -18.16 -8.51 -0.76
CA SER A 29 -19.00 -7.47 -1.35
C SER A 29 -18.52 -7.06 -2.76
N GLN A 30 -17.24 -7.24 -3.07
CA GLN A 30 -16.63 -6.95 -4.36
C GLN A 30 -16.56 -8.23 -5.23
N GLN A 31 -17.71 -8.72 -5.69
CA GLN A 31 -17.83 -10.03 -6.37
C GLN A 31 -16.95 -10.26 -7.61
N HIS A 32 -16.44 -9.19 -8.24
CA HIS A 32 -15.53 -9.27 -9.38
C HIS A 32 -14.04 -9.22 -9.00
N LEU A 33 -13.73 -9.02 -7.72
CA LEU A 33 -12.38 -8.95 -7.18
C LEU A 33 -12.11 -10.20 -6.33
N THR A 34 -11.72 -11.28 -7.00
CA THR A 34 -11.28 -12.51 -6.34
C THR A 34 -9.87 -12.35 -5.77
N VAL A 35 -9.48 -13.26 -4.87
CA VAL A 35 -8.12 -13.29 -4.31
C VAL A 35 -7.06 -13.39 -5.41
N SER A 36 -7.30 -14.23 -6.43
CA SER A 36 -6.40 -14.38 -7.58
C SER A 36 -6.28 -13.09 -8.40
N ILE A 37 -7.39 -12.40 -8.68
CA ILE A 37 -7.35 -11.12 -9.41
C ILE A 37 -6.57 -10.08 -8.62
N ARG A 38 -6.80 -10.00 -7.30
CA ARG A 38 -6.02 -9.11 -6.43
C ARG A 38 -4.54 -9.47 -6.46
N ALA A 39 -4.17 -10.74 -6.31
CA ALA A 39 -2.77 -11.16 -6.31
C ALA A 39 -2.04 -10.76 -7.61
N ILE A 40 -2.68 -10.94 -8.77
CA ILE A 40 -2.16 -10.50 -10.07
C ILE A 40 -1.97 -8.97 -10.09
N LEU A 41 -2.99 -8.23 -9.64
CA LEU A 41 -2.93 -6.76 -9.59
C LEU A 41 -1.82 -6.27 -8.65
N ILE A 42 -1.73 -6.80 -7.42
CA ILE A 42 -0.72 -6.40 -6.45
C ILE A 42 0.67 -6.71 -6.98
N ASN A 43 0.90 -7.90 -7.55
CA ASN A 43 2.20 -8.23 -8.14
C ASN A 43 2.61 -7.23 -9.23
N TRP A 44 1.69 -6.84 -10.11
CA TRP A 44 1.94 -5.79 -11.10
C TRP A 44 2.21 -4.42 -10.44
N LEU A 45 1.43 -4.03 -9.42
CA LEU A 45 1.61 -2.75 -8.73
C LEU A 45 2.98 -2.60 -8.06
N LEU A 46 3.51 -3.66 -7.45
CA LEU A 46 4.84 -3.62 -6.86
C LEU A 46 5.90 -3.29 -7.92
N ALA A 47 5.85 -3.97 -9.08
CA ALA A 47 6.75 -3.66 -10.19
C ALA A 47 6.59 -2.22 -10.71
N VAL A 48 5.35 -1.69 -10.76
CA VAL A 48 5.13 -0.28 -11.12
C VAL A 48 5.77 0.66 -10.10
N VAL A 49 5.63 0.40 -8.81
CA VAL A 49 6.20 1.23 -7.74
C VAL A 49 7.73 1.21 -7.81
N ASP A 50 8.34 0.04 -8.06
CA ASP A 50 9.78 -0.12 -8.28
C ASP A 50 10.28 0.78 -9.42
N GLU A 51 9.62 0.75 -10.57
CA GLU A 51 9.96 1.55 -11.76
C GLU A 51 9.69 3.05 -11.58
N PHE A 52 8.80 3.40 -10.64
CA PHE A 52 8.50 4.78 -10.31
C PHE A 52 9.62 5.47 -9.55
N GLN A 53 10.18 4.79 -8.54
CA GLN A 53 11.22 5.38 -7.71
C GLN A 53 12.54 5.47 -8.47
N GLN A 54 13.17 6.65 -8.40
CA GLN A 54 14.55 6.79 -8.83
C GLN A 54 15.47 6.06 -7.84
N THR A 55 16.59 5.54 -8.33
CA THR A 55 17.54 4.63 -7.65
C THR A 55 18.03 5.12 -6.28
N ASN A 56 17.88 6.41 -5.93
CA ASN A 56 18.35 7.01 -4.69
C ASN A 56 17.34 6.94 -3.51
N GLU A 57 16.12 6.45 -3.70
CA GLU A 57 15.09 6.35 -2.64
C GLU A 57 14.75 4.90 -2.22
N ALA A 58 15.59 3.92 -2.56
CA ALA A 58 15.34 2.49 -2.36
C ALA A 58 14.97 2.10 -0.91
N MET A 59 15.36 2.89 0.10
CA MET A 59 14.99 2.63 1.50
C MET A 59 13.49 2.83 1.78
N ARG A 60 12.80 3.68 1.00
CA ARG A 60 11.35 3.93 1.17
C ARG A 60 10.50 2.94 0.38
N LEU A 61 11.11 2.15 -0.48
CA LEU A 61 10.41 1.27 -1.43
C LEU A 61 9.50 0.25 -0.73
N PRO A 62 9.94 -0.50 0.30
CA PRO A 62 9.05 -1.42 1.00
C PRO A 62 7.85 -0.71 1.64
N LEU A 63 8.08 0.48 2.21
CA LEU A 63 6.98 1.27 2.79
C LEU A 63 5.97 1.69 1.72
N ALA A 64 6.44 2.16 0.56
CA ALA A 64 5.58 2.55 -0.56
C ALA A 64 4.76 1.36 -1.10
N HIS A 65 5.35 0.17 -1.20
CA HIS A 65 4.64 -1.07 -1.52
C HIS A 65 3.50 -1.35 -0.56
N HIS A 66 3.81 -1.40 0.73
CA HIS A 66 2.83 -1.68 1.76
C HIS A 66 1.72 -0.62 1.80
N GLN A 67 2.04 0.66 1.62
CA GLN A 67 1.07 1.75 1.59
C GLN A 67 0.16 1.70 0.35
N THR A 68 0.72 1.34 -0.82
CA THR A 68 -0.04 1.16 -2.05
C THR A 68 -1.13 0.10 -1.88
N VAL A 69 -0.76 -1.06 -1.34
CA VAL A 69 -1.71 -2.15 -1.09
C VAL A 69 -2.72 -1.78 -0.01
N ALA A 70 -2.29 -1.14 1.08
CA ALA A 70 -3.18 -0.72 2.15
C ALA A 70 -4.23 0.29 1.66
N LEU A 71 -3.84 1.26 0.82
CA LEU A 71 -4.77 2.21 0.20
C LEU A 71 -5.78 1.49 -0.70
N PHE A 72 -5.31 0.58 -1.55
CA PHE A 72 -6.17 -0.20 -2.43
C PHE A 72 -7.21 -1.02 -1.66
N ASP A 73 -6.78 -1.80 -0.66
CA ASP A 73 -7.66 -2.64 0.14
C ASP A 73 -8.66 -1.80 0.96
N SER A 74 -8.19 -0.69 1.55
CA SER A 74 -9.05 0.23 2.30
C SER A 74 -10.11 0.86 1.40
N TYR A 75 -9.72 1.26 0.19
CA TYR A 75 -10.65 1.85 -0.77
C TYR A 75 -11.71 0.84 -1.23
N CYS A 76 -11.31 -0.40 -1.54
CA CYS A 76 -12.25 -1.47 -1.89
C CYS A 76 -13.22 -1.80 -0.75
N SER A 77 -12.75 -1.69 0.50
CA SER A 77 -13.56 -1.92 1.71
C SER A 77 -14.60 -0.84 1.97
N ASN A 78 -14.31 0.41 1.60
CA ASN A 78 -15.18 1.56 1.88
C ASN A 78 -16.08 1.94 0.70
N LEU A 79 -15.95 1.26 -0.44
CA LEU A 79 -16.79 1.47 -1.62
C LEU A 79 -18.10 0.67 -1.52
N PRO A 80 -19.27 1.34 -1.57
CA PRO A 80 -20.55 0.65 -1.60
C PRO A 80 -20.87 0.02 -2.97
N ALA A 81 -20.25 0.51 -4.04
CA ALA A 81 -20.43 0.00 -5.40
C ALA A 81 -19.44 -1.11 -5.73
N ILE A 82 -19.86 -2.04 -6.58
CA ILE A 82 -19.00 -3.10 -7.11
C ILE A 82 -18.04 -2.51 -8.14
N ILE A 83 -16.74 -2.68 -7.91
CA ILE A 83 -15.67 -2.25 -8.81
C ILE A 83 -15.63 -3.21 -10.00
N GLN A 84 -15.59 -2.65 -11.21
CA GLN A 84 -15.38 -3.45 -12.42
C GLN A 84 -13.91 -3.84 -12.56
N THR A 85 -13.64 -5.02 -13.10
CA THR A 85 -12.25 -5.49 -13.33
C THR A 85 -11.44 -4.53 -14.19
N SER A 86 -12.09 -3.83 -15.13
CA SER A 86 -11.48 -2.81 -15.98
C SER A 86 -11.01 -1.56 -15.22
N GLU A 87 -11.57 -1.28 -14.04
CA GLU A 87 -11.20 -0.11 -13.23
C GLU A 87 -10.00 -0.39 -12.30
N LEU A 88 -9.67 -1.66 -12.08
CA LEU A 88 -8.68 -2.08 -11.08
C LEU A 88 -7.29 -1.53 -11.35
N GLN A 89 -6.84 -1.51 -12.62
CA GLN A 89 -5.53 -0.94 -12.98
C GLN A 89 -5.50 0.57 -12.74
N THR A 90 -6.55 1.30 -13.10
CA THR A 90 -6.64 2.75 -12.85
C THR A 90 -6.62 3.08 -11.36
N ILE A 91 -7.39 2.34 -10.56
CA ILE A 91 -7.44 2.50 -9.10
C ILE A 91 -6.08 2.15 -8.48
N GLY A 92 -5.50 1.03 -8.88
CA GLY A 92 -4.18 0.59 -8.40
C GLY A 92 -3.08 1.61 -8.72
N ALA A 93 -3.02 2.08 -9.97
CA ALA A 93 -2.05 3.10 -10.40
C ALA A 93 -2.22 4.40 -9.60
N ALA A 94 -3.45 4.80 -9.30
CA ALA A 94 -3.72 5.96 -8.45
C ALA A 94 -3.22 5.75 -7.01
N CYS A 95 -3.44 4.57 -6.42
CA CYS A 95 -2.89 4.22 -5.10
C CYS A 95 -1.35 4.29 -5.10
N ALA A 96 -0.68 3.81 -6.15
CA ALA A 96 0.77 3.85 -6.26
C ALA A 96 1.29 5.31 -6.27
N VAL A 97 0.67 6.18 -7.09
CA VAL A 97 1.04 7.61 -7.14
C VAL A 97 0.86 8.26 -5.77
N LEU A 98 -0.25 8.01 -5.08
CA LEU A 98 -0.50 8.55 -3.73
C LEU A 98 0.54 8.05 -2.70
N ALA A 99 0.85 6.75 -2.71
CA ALA A 99 1.83 6.15 -1.80
C ALA A 99 3.26 6.68 -2.03
N LEU A 100 3.58 7.04 -3.27
CA LEU A 100 4.86 7.64 -3.62
C LEU A 100 4.96 9.12 -3.24
N HIS A 101 3.85 9.80 -2.96
CA HIS A 101 3.83 11.22 -2.59
C HIS A 101 3.06 11.44 -1.27
N PRO A 102 3.46 10.78 -0.17
CA PRO A 102 2.67 10.72 1.07
C PRO A 102 2.47 12.09 1.74
N ASP A 103 3.47 12.97 1.61
CA ASP A 103 3.50 14.28 2.27
C ASP A 103 2.88 15.39 1.42
N GLN A 104 2.48 15.08 0.18
CA GLN A 104 1.93 16.05 -0.76
C GLN A 104 0.41 15.98 -0.78
N GLY A 105 -0.24 17.14 -0.85
CA GLY A 105 -1.65 17.21 -1.22
C GLY A 105 -1.82 16.82 -2.68
N LEU A 106 -2.98 16.26 -3.04
CA LEU A 106 -3.23 15.78 -4.40
C LEU A 106 -3.02 16.85 -5.47
N ASP A 107 -3.38 18.10 -5.19
CA ASP A 107 -3.19 19.23 -6.12
C ASP A 107 -1.73 19.68 -6.26
N ALA A 108 -0.85 19.23 -5.36
CA ALA A 108 0.59 19.49 -5.40
C ALA A 108 1.38 18.40 -6.14
N ILE A 109 0.78 17.23 -6.37
CA ILE A 109 1.43 16.14 -7.12
C ILE A 109 1.49 16.55 -8.60
N GLU A 110 2.68 16.50 -9.18
CA GLU A 110 2.89 16.89 -10.57
C GLU A 110 2.08 16.02 -11.54
N ARG A 111 1.55 16.64 -12.59
CA ARG A 111 0.78 15.93 -13.59
C ARG A 111 1.58 14.79 -14.26
N ALA A 112 2.87 15.00 -14.45
CA ALA A 112 3.79 14.01 -15.02
C ALA A 112 3.82 12.69 -14.23
N CYS A 113 3.54 12.71 -12.93
CA CYS A 113 3.47 11.49 -12.11
C CYS A 113 2.28 10.61 -12.54
N PHE A 114 1.13 11.20 -12.84
CA PHE A 114 -0.04 10.47 -13.33
C PHE A 114 0.16 9.99 -14.77
N ASP A 115 0.80 10.78 -15.60
CA ASP A 115 1.11 10.39 -16.98
C ASP A 115 2.16 9.27 -17.02
N LYS A 116 3.16 9.30 -16.11
CA LYS A 116 4.10 8.18 -15.90
C LYS A 116 3.36 6.91 -15.44
N ALA A 117 2.32 7.02 -14.62
CA ALA A 117 1.55 5.87 -14.15
C ALA A 117 0.73 5.26 -15.30
N SER A 118 0.13 6.12 -16.12
CA SER A 118 -0.59 5.74 -17.33
C SER A 118 0.32 4.98 -18.31
N PHE A 119 1.57 5.40 -18.47
CA PHE A 119 2.55 4.71 -19.31
C PHE A 119 2.72 3.22 -18.93
N TYR A 120 2.85 2.89 -17.64
CA TYR A 120 2.98 1.49 -17.20
C TYR A 120 1.70 0.66 -17.30
N THR A 121 0.58 1.28 -17.65
CA THR A 121 -0.68 0.56 -17.91
C THR A 121 -0.82 0.13 -19.38
N ASP A 122 0.21 0.32 -20.21
CA ASP A 122 0.20 0.04 -21.65
C ASP A 122 -1.00 0.68 -22.38
N GLY A 123 -1.38 1.89 -21.94
CA GLY A 123 -2.51 2.65 -22.52
C GLY A 123 -3.90 2.17 -22.08
N ALA A 124 -4.00 1.24 -21.12
CA ALA A 124 -5.29 0.81 -20.57
C ALA A 124 -6.02 1.93 -19.83
N CYS A 125 -5.30 2.92 -19.30
CA CYS A 125 -5.89 4.13 -18.75
C CYS A 125 -5.00 5.36 -18.98
N THR A 126 -5.62 6.53 -18.97
CA THR A 126 -4.98 7.84 -19.17
C THR A 126 -4.59 8.48 -17.84
N GLY A 127 -3.61 9.40 -17.85
CA GLY A 127 -3.25 10.17 -16.65
C GLY A 127 -4.42 10.95 -16.04
N GLU A 128 -5.38 11.42 -16.85
CA GLU A 128 -6.63 12.03 -16.37
C GLU A 128 -7.51 11.06 -15.59
N GLU A 129 -7.63 9.81 -16.06
CA GLU A 129 -8.43 8.77 -15.39
C GLU A 129 -7.81 8.40 -14.06
N ILE A 130 -6.48 8.26 -14.01
CA ILE A 130 -5.73 7.98 -12.78
C ILE A 130 -5.87 9.14 -11.80
N LEU A 131 -5.74 10.40 -12.25
CA LEU A 131 -5.94 11.57 -11.40
C LEU A 131 -7.37 11.64 -10.84
N ARG A 132 -8.39 11.36 -11.66
CA ARG A 132 -9.78 11.27 -11.20
C ARG A 132 -9.99 10.14 -10.18
N ALA A 133 -9.35 8.99 -10.38
CA ALA A 133 -9.38 7.91 -9.41
C ALA A 133 -8.69 8.31 -8.11
N ALA A 134 -7.54 8.98 -8.16
CA ALA A 134 -6.81 9.48 -6.99
C ALA A 134 -7.65 10.47 -6.18
N ARG A 135 -8.38 11.39 -6.83
CA ARG A 135 -9.37 12.28 -6.16
C ARG A 135 -10.42 11.48 -5.41
N ARG A 136 -11.03 10.50 -6.08
CA ARG A 136 -12.08 9.66 -5.49
C ARG A 136 -11.57 8.85 -4.30
N ILE A 137 -10.38 8.27 -4.40
CA ILE A 137 -9.73 7.54 -3.30
C ILE A 137 -9.48 8.48 -2.11
N ALA A 138 -8.92 9.67 -2.36
CA ALA A 138 -8.68 10.66 -1.33
C ALA A 138 -9.96 11.12 -0.62
N GLU A 139 -11.06 11.29 -1.35
CA GLU A 139 -12.37 11.65 -0.80
C GLU A 139 -12.98 10.52 0.05
N VAL A 140 -13.01 9.29 -0.49
CA VAL A 140 -13.59 8.12 0.21
C VAL A 140 -12.82 7.82 1.49
N LEU A 141 -11.49 7.87 1.45
CA LEU A 141 -10.62 7.58 2.60
C LEU A 141 -10.32 8.81 3.45
N ARG A 142 -10.81 9.99 3.07
CA ARG A 142 -10.56 11.29 3.74
C ARG A 142 -9.06 11.56 3.96
N LEU A 143 -8.26 11.29 2.93
CA LEU A 143 -6.82 11.46 3.00
C LEU A 143 -6.44 12.94 3.14
N ARG A 144 -5.43 13.20 3.96
CA ARG A 144 -4.76 14.47 4.13
C ARG A 144 -3.25 14.27 3.89
N PRO A 145 -2.50 15.32 3.53
CA PRO A 145 -1.04 15.22 3.45
C PRO A 145 -0.46 14.63 4.74
N GLY A 146 0.41 13.63 4.61
CA GLY A 146 1.02 12.89 5.73
C GLY A 146 0.08 11.89 6.42
N SER A 147 -1.15 11.67 5.93
CA SER A 147 -2.13 10.79 6.57
C SER A 147 -2.26 9.41 5.91
N LEU A 148 -1.26 8.97 5.15
CA LEU A 148 -1.26 7.63 4.59
C LEU A 148 -1.29 6.56 5.70
N PRO A 149 -1.70 5.32 5.39
CA PRO A 149 -1.64 4.22 6.34
C PRO A 149 -0.23 4.10 6.95
N ALA A 150 -0.11 4.48 8.22
CA ALA A 150 1.17 4.46 8.95
C ALA A 150 1.38 3.13 9.70
N ASP A 151 0.35 2.30 9.79
CA ASP A 151 0.37 1.03 10.49
C ASP A 151 0.46 -0.15 9.53
N THR A 152 1.55 -0.20 8.76
CA THR A 152 1.82 -1.29 7.84
C THR A 152 2.78 -2.31 8.45
N ALA A 153 2.78 -3.54 7.91
CA ALA A 153 3.73 -4.57 8.35
C ALA A 153 5.19 -4.10 8.22
N CYS A 154 5.54 -3.34 7.17
CA CYS A 154 6.85 -2.71 6.99
C CYS A 154 7.33 -1.95 8.25
N VAL A 155 6.49 -1.06 8.80
CA VAL A 155 6.85 -0.26 9.98
C VAL A 155 7.09 -1.13 11.21
N HIS A 156 6.33 -2.22 11.35
CA HIS A 156 6.51 -3.17 12.45
C HIS A 156 7.77 -4.01 12.27
N ILE A 157 8.04 -4.46 11.06
CA ILE A 157 9.28 -5.15 10.68
C ILE A 157 10.48 -4.28 11.07
N ASP A 158 10.50 -3.00 10.69
CA ASP A 158 11.59 -2.08 11.01
C ASP A 158 11.74 -1.82 12.51
N ARG A 159 10.62 -1.68 13.24
CA ARG A 159 10.65 -1.52 14.72
C ARG A 159 11.26 -2.75 15.40
N LEU A 160 10.83 -3.95 15.00
CA LEU A 160 11.34 -5.20 15.56
C LEU A 160 12.83 -5.35 15.29
N LEU A 161 13.25 -5.09 14.05
CA LEU A 161 14.64 -5.25 13.67
C LEU A 161 15.55 -4.19 14.30
N SER A 162 15.08 -2.95 14.45
CA SER A 162 15.79 -1.91 15.21
C SER A 162 15.97 -2.28 16.68
N ALA A 163 14.99 -2.99 17.28
CA ALA A 163 15.08 -3.47 18.66
C ALA A 163 16.04 -4.67 18.81
N MET A 164 16.16 -5.50 17.77
CA MET A 164 16.98 -6.71 17.80
C MET A 164 18.43 -6.50 17.33
N GLN A 165 18.71 -5.52 16.48
CA GLN A 165 20.03 -5.33 15.86
C GLN A 165 20.47 -3.86 15.83
N LYS A 166 21.68 -3.55 16.37
CA LYS A 166 22.26 -2.19 16.37
C LYS A 166 22.80 -1.73 15.01
N ASN A 167 23.00 -2.62 14.03
CA ASN A 167 23.59 -2.35 12.71
C ASN A 167 22.67 -2.87 11.56
N TYR A 168 21.42 -2.42 11.54
CA TYR A 168 20.32 -3.04 10.79
C TYR A 168 20.23 -2.77 9.27
N PRO A 169 20.58 -1.60 8.69
CA PRO A 169 20.11 -1.25 7.34
C PRO A 169 20.77 -2.01 6.16
N ALA A 170 21.75 -2.88 6.43
CA ALA A 170 22.46 -3.64 5.38
C ALA A 170 22.58 -5.15 5.68
N SER A 171 21.82 -5.67 6.65
CA SER A 171 21.88 -7.10 6.99
C SER A 171 21.04 -7.94 6.03
N SER A 172 21.47 -9.17 5.75
CA SER A 172 20.62 -10.16 5.06
C SER A 172 19.28 -10.40 5.78
N THR A 173 19.23 -10.14 7.09
CA THR A 173 18.01 -10.21 7.90
C THR A 173 17.03 -9.10 7.53
N HIS A 174 17.50 -7.87 7.30
CA HIS A 174 16.69 -6.76 6.81
C HIS A 174 16.05 -7.12 5.47
N CYS A 175 16.87 -7.50 4.49
CA CYS A 175 16.38 -7.82 3.14
C CYS A 175 15.38 -8.98 3.17
N LEU A 176 15.69 -10.06 3.90
CA LEU A 176 14.79 -11.22 4.00
C LEU A 176 13.46 -10.86 4.69
N SER A 177 13.49 -10.05 5.74
CA SER A 177 12.27 -9.70 6.48
C SER A 177 11.33 -8.85 5.63
N HIS A 178 11.86 -7.85 4.92
CA HIS A 178 11.05 -7.03 4.00
C HIS A 178 10.56 -7.84 2.80
N TYR A 179 11.41 -8.70 2.21
CA TYR A 179 10.99 -9.60 1.13
C TYR A 179 9.80 -10.50 1.52
N LEU A 180 9.87 -11.12 2.70
CA LEU A 180 8.75 -11.93 3.22
C LEU A 180 7.51 -11.07 3.49
N GLY A 181 7.69 -9.83 3.96
CA GLY A 181 6.60 -8.86 4.13
C GLY A 181 5.89 -8.52 2.82
N GLU A 182 6.66 -8.33 1.75
CA GLU A 182 6.14 -8.04 0.41
C GLU A 182 5.41 -9.25 -0.20
N LEU A 183 5.97 -10.46 -0.07
CA LEU A 183 5.27 -11.68 -0.48
C LEU A 183 3.93 -11.85 0.23
N ALA A 184 3.86 -11.50 1.52
CA ALA A 184 2.63 -11.58 2.29
C ALA A 184 1.53 -10.61 1.80
N LEU A 185 1.88 -9.54 1.07
CA LEU A 185 0.88 -8.65 0.46
C LEU A 185 0.06 -9.35 -0.63
N GLN A 186 0.64 -10.36 -1.28
CA GLN A 186 0.03 -11.11 -2.38
C GLN A 186 -0.72 -12.36 -1.90
N ALA A 187 -0.44 -12.82 -0.68
CA ALA A 187 -0.96 -14.07 -0.15
C ALA A 187 -2.48 -14.02 0.11
N GLU A 188 -3.12 -15.19 0.00
CA GLU A 188 -4.51 -15.39 0.40
C GLU A 188 -4.60 -15.37 1.94
N ALA A 189 -5.60 -14.67 2.51
CA ALA A 189 -5.88 -14.63 3.94
C ALA A 189 -7.18 -15.38 4.26
#